data_AF-A0A6A6DUS3-F1
#
_entry.id   AF-A0A6A6DUS3-F1
#
_cell.length_a   1.000
_cell.length_b   1.000
_cell.length_c   1.000
_cell.angle_alpha   90.00
_cell.angle_beta   90.00
_cell.angle_gamma   90.00
#
_symmetry.space_group_name_H-M   'P 1'
#
loop_
_entity.id
_entity.type
_entity.pdbx_description
1 polymer ?
#
loop_
_entity_poly.entity_id
_entity_poly.type
_entity_poly.pdbx_seq_one_letter_code
_entity_poly.pdbx_strand_id
1 'polypeptide(L)'
;MQEYLVRLVQVHESFRKAELRALAEIAGVNLEIISYHEDSPFCIIRLPSPSSAATFISRSVLSQGIYELWGQGTSYASLHSSVQHQSSQKWTQYKDTPFRFTLDTFRGTRTSSQQRETIESFSYLDFQGPIRMKNPELEMIVFEDFDDKAPEPKTLYLGRFIAHSGRQAKTTYDLKKRHYISTTSMDAELAILTANLALSGPGKLFYDPFMGTAGFPLACAHFGATVFGSDIDGRSIRGTGGASRKNAQNGKKDVLGNFEQYGLGDRYLGAFVGDLTNTPVRGVGVGGRGGWIDGIVCDPPYGVREGLKVLGPRERLREEERQTHQDRYKEPTYIPPKRPYSFTALLDDILQFSAELLVEGGRLAMWMPSANDEDVELAIPRHECLELVSVCVQPFSKWSRRLLTYRRLAGRECRVKEEERVKREYAGGRSADELNDFRRKYFEGFRELER
;
A
#
# COMPACT_ATOMS: atom_id res chain seq x y z
N MET A 1 14.95 5.82 23.92
CA MET A 1 13.77 5.37 23.16
C MET A 1 12.65 5.08 24.14
N GLN A 2 11.43 5.37 23.75
CA GLN A 2 10.24 5.27 24.60
C GLN A 2 9.21 4.34 23.96
N GLU A 3 8.44 3.63 24.78
CA GLU A 3 7.39 2.72 24.33
C GLU A 3 6.09 3.48 24.00
N TYR A 4 5.51 3.10 22.87
CA TYR A 4 4.25 3.59 22.36
C TYR A 4 3.35 2.42 22.01
N LEU A 5 2.05 2.60 22.23
CA LEU A 5 1.01 1.71 21.76
C LEU A 5 0.45 2.27 20.44
N VAL A 6 0.46 1.48 19.38
CA VAL A 6 -0.25 1.77 18.14
C VAL A 6 -1.57 1.01 18.15
N ARG A 7 -2.68 1.74 18.04
CA ARG A 7 -4.01 1.16 17.90
C ARG A 7 -4.29 0.87 16.44
N LEU A 8 -3.99 -0.34 15.99
CA LEU A 8 -4.22 -0.82 14.63
C LEU A 8 -5.73 -1.04 14.37
N VAL A 9 -6.11 -1.12 13.10
CA VAL A 9 -7.46 -1.54 12.69
C VAL A 9 -7.49 -3.01 12.30
N GLN A 10 -8.65 -3.64 12.50
CA GLN A 10 -8.82 -5.07 12.22
C GLN A 10 -9.14 -5.37 10.75
N VAL A 11 -8.28 -4.89 9.84
CA VAL A 11 -8.30 -5.21 8.40
C VAL A 11 -6.88 -5.26 7.86
N HIS A 12 -6.68 -5.98 6.76
CA HIS A 12 -5.40 -6.05 6.04
C HIS A 12 -4.21 -6.37 6.97
N GLU A 13 -4.40 -7.36 7.83
CA GLU A 13 -3.49 -7.82 8.88
C GLU A 13 -2.04 -7.98 8.37
N SER A 14 -1.89 -8.64 7.21
CA SER A 14 -0.60 -8.86 6.55
C SER A 14 0.14 -7.56 6.17
N PHE A 15 -0.57 -6.45 6.01
CA PHE A 15 -0.01 -5.15 5.64
C PHE A 15 0.48 -4.34 6.84
N ARG A 16 0.00 -4.62 8.06
CA ARG A 16 0.23 -3.74 9.23
C ARG A 16 1.70 -3.54 9.53
N LYS A 17 2.46 -4.63 9.71
CA LYS A 17 3.91 -4.55 9.97
C LYS A 17 4.67 -3.93 8.80
N ALA A 18 4.26 -4.22 7.57
CA ALA A 18 4.90 -3.67 6.38
C ALA A 18 4.69 -2.14 6.29
N GLU A 19 3.47 -1.67 6.56
CA GLU A 19 3.18 -0.23 6.62
C GLU A 19 3.99 0.44 7.73
N LEU A 20 3.97 -0.08 8.97
CA LEU A 20 4.73 0.51 10.07
C LEU A 20 6.22 0.63 9.73
N ARG A 21 6.84 -0.40 9.14
CA ARG A 21 8.25 -0.33 8.72
C ARG A 21 8.49 0.69 7.61
N ALA A 22 7.60 0.78 6.61
CA ALA A 22 7.72 1.77 5.55
C ALA A 22 7.59 3.20 6.09
N LEU A 23 6.67 3.44 7.03
CA LEU A 23 6.50 4.73 7.68
C LEU A 23 7.71 5.14 8.51
N ALA A 24 8.35 4.18 9.19
CA ALA A 24 9.58 4.44 9.92
C ALA A 24 10.70 4.94 8.99
N GLU A 25 10.83 4.31 7.81
CA GLU A 25 11.81 4.72 6.80
C GLU A 25 11.49 6.09 6.20
N ILE A 26 10.21 6.36 5.88
CA ILE A 26 9.77 7.69 5.39
C ILE A 26 10.08 8.78 6.43
N ALA A 27 9.84 8.51 7.71
CA ALA A 27 10.09 9.45 8.78
C ALA A 27 11.56 9.54 9.21
N GLY A 28 12.43 8.63 8.73
CA GLY A 28 13.84 8.55 9.14
C GLY A 28 14.01 8.20 10.62
N VAL A 29 13.10 7.40 11.19
CA VAL A 29 13.11 7.04 12.62
C VAL A 29 13.48 5.57 12.82
N ASN A 30 14.24 5.29 13.88
CA ASN A 30 14.50 3.92 14.28
C ASN A 30 13.27 3.33 14.99
N LEU A 31 12.61 2.38 14.33
CA LEU A 31 11.44 1.66 14.84
C LEU A 31 11.85 0.28 15.34
N GLU A 32 11.56 0.00 16.60
CA GLU A 32 11.59 -1.35 17.17
C GLU A 32 10.15 -1.82 17.42
N ILE A 33 9.76 -2.98 16.91
CA ILE A 33 8.45 -3.59 17.22
C ILE A 33 8.66 -4.55 18.40
N ILE A 34 8.12 -4.20 19.56
CA ILE A 34 8.28 -4.94 20.82
C ILE A 34 7.26 -6.08 20.92
N SER A 35 6.00 -5.79 20.60
CA SER A 35 4.91 -6.76 20.65
C SER A 35 3.95 -6.54 19.50
N TYR A 36 3.59 -7.62 18.81
CA TYR A 36 2.62 -7.63 17.72
C TYR A 36 1.95 -9.00 17.65
N HIS A 37 0.62 -9.01 17.64
CA HIS A 37 -0.18 -10.18 17.37
C HIS A 37 -1.17 -9.86 16.26
N GLU A 38 -1.37 -10.79 15.33
CA GLU A 38 -2.25 -10.58 14.16
C GLU A 38 -3.73 -10.41 14.59
N ASP A 39 -4.11 -11.19 15.60
CA ASP A 39 -5.47 -11.21 16.16
C ASP A 39 -5.74 -10.09 17.17
N SER A 40 -4.75 -9.22 17.43
CA SER A 40 -4.88 -8.07 18.31
C SER A 40 -4.67 -6.77 17.52
N PRO A 41 -5.45 -5.72 17.80
CA PRO A 41 -5.19 -4.41 17.21
C PRO A 41 -4.08 -3.65 17.94
N PHE A 42 -3.47 -4.22 18.98
CA PHE A 42 -2.50 -3.52 19.81
C PHE A 42 -1.08 -3.93 19.42
N CYS A 43 -0.28 -2.93 19.03
CA CYS A 43 1.12 -3.12 18.70
C CYS A 43 1.97 -2.19 19.57
N ILE A 44 2.93 -2.77 20.31
CA ILE A 44 3.86 -2.00 21.13
C ILE A 44 5.12 -1.78 20.33
N ILE A 45 5.53 -0.53 20.22
CA ILE A 45 6.73 -0.13 19.49
C ILE A 45 7.60 0.79 20.34
N ARG A 46 8.89 0.90 20.00
CA ARG A 46 9.76 1.95 20.54
C ARG A 46 10.17 2.93 19.46
N LEU A 47 10.11 4.21 19.83
CA LEU A 47 10.52 5.33 19.00
C LEU A 47 11.37 6.33 19.80
N PRO A 48 12.12 7.24 19.15
CA PRO A 48 13.01 8.17 19.84
C PRO A 48 12.31 9.20 20.74
N SER A 49 11.19 9.75 20.29
CA SER A 49 10.49 10.88 20.95
C SER A 49 9.00 10.96 20.57
N PRO A 50 8.18 11.71 21.34
CA PRO A 50 6.77 11.96 21.00
C PRO A 50 6.58 12.67 19.65
N SER A 51 7.48 13.59 19.29
CA SER A 51 7.47 14.25 17.98
C SER A 51 7.72 13.25 16.86
N SER A 52 8.69 12.35 17.03
CA SER A 52 8.98 11.27 16.08
C SER A 52 7.77 10.34 15.92
N ALA A 53 7.09 10.00 17.03
CA ALA A 53 5.87 9.19 17.04
C ALA A 53 4.71 9.85 16.28
N ALA A 54 4.51 11.16 16.46
CA ALA A 54 3.50 11.92 15.74
C ALA A 54 3.79 11.95 14.22
N THR A 55 5.03 12.28 13.83
CA THR A 55 5.44 12.28 12.42
C THR A 55 5.29 10.89 11.79
N PHE A 56 5.76 9.85 12.47
CA PHE A 56 5.67 8.45 12.06
C PHE A 56 4.23 8.02 11.76
N ILE A 57 3.28 8.27 12.67
CA ILE A 57 1.91 7.74 12.52
C ILE A 57 1.06 8.56 11.56
N SER A 58 1.42 9.82 11.30
CA SER A 58 0.62 10.82 10.58
C SER A 58 0.14 10.37 9.19
N ARG A 59 0.81 9.38 8.60
CA ARG A 59 0.52 8.82 7.28
C ARG A 59 -0.02 7.38 7.30
N SER A 60 -0.11 6.75 8.47
CA SER A 60 -0.67 5.39 8.56
C SER A 60 -2.14 5.40 8.20
N VAL A 61 -2.56 4.42 7.41
CA VAL A 61 -3.98 4.14 7.17
C VAL A 61 -4.46 2.90 7.92
N LEU A 62 -3.57 2.02 8.39
CA LEU A 62 -3.95 0.84 9.18
C LEU A 62 -3.90 1.05 10.70
N SER A 63 -3.76 2.29 11.16
CA SER A 63 -3.78 2.66 12.57
C SER A 63 -4.84 3.71 12.84
N GLN A 64 -5.46 3.72 14.01
CA GLN A 64 -6.32 4.82 14.48
C GLN A 64 -5.49 5.98 15.04
N GLY A 65 -4.40 5.65 15.72
CA GLY A 65 -3.49 6.61 16.33
C GLY A 65 -2.36 5.92 17.07
N ILE A 66 -1.50 6.74 17.66
CA ILE A 66 -0.38 6.33 18.51
C ILE A 66 -0.48 6.99 19.88
N TYR A 67 -0.12 6.23 20.90
CA TYR A 67 -0.28 6.59 22.30
C TYR A 67 1.02 6.31 23.03
N GLU A 68 1.48 7.22 23.87
CA GLU A 68 2.59 6.96 24.79
C GLU A 68 2.13 5.95 25.84
N LEU A 69 2.83 4.82 25.94
CA LEU A 69 2.47 3.77 26.87
C LEU A 69 2.86 4.16 28.29
N TRP A 70 1.87 4.25 29.18
CA TRP A 70 2.06 4.61 30.59
C TRP A 70 2.01 3.40 31.52
N GLY A 71 1.41 2.30 31.08
CA GLY A 71 1.40 1.03 31.79
C GLY A 71 0.65 -0.05 31.02
N GLN A 72 0.91 -1.30 31.40
CA GLN A 72 0.26 -2.49 30.85
C GLN A 72 0.05 -3.55 31.93
N GLY A 73 -0.96 -4.40 31.77
CA GLY A 73 -1.24 -5.50 32.68
C GLY A 73 -2.24 -6.52 32.12
N THR A 74 -2.37 -7.66 32.80
CA THR A 74 -3.36 -8.71 32.50
C THR A 74 -4.59 -8.65 33.41
N SER A 75 -4.60 -7.70 34.35
CA SER A 75 -5.70 -7.36 35.25
C SER A 75 -5.58 -5.89 35.64
N TYR A 76 -6.68 -5.25 36.06
CA TYR A 76 -6.65 -3.86 36.52
C TYR A 76 -5.66 -3.65 37.67
N ALA A 77 -5.57 -4.58 38.61
CA ALA A 77 -4.59 -4.51 39.70
C ALA A 77 -3.14 -4.48 39.20
N SER A 78 -2.80 -5.33 38.23
CA SER A 78 -1.47 -5.34 37.61
C SER A 78 -1.22 -4.09 36.77
N LEU A 79 -2.24 -3.59 36.06
CA LEU A 79 -2.17 -2.35 35.29
C LEU A 79 -1.91 -1.14 36.20
N HIS A 80 -2.65 -1.00 37.30
CA HIS A 80 -2.46 0.10 38.24
C HIS A 80 -1.05 0.11 38.84
N SER A 81 -0.56 -1.05 39.26
CA SER A 81 0.83 -1.21 39.73
C SER A 81 1.84 -0.79 38.66
N SER A 82 1.61 -1.21 37.41
CA SER A 82 2.46 -0.88 36.25
C SER A 82 2.47 0.63 35.98
N VAL A 83 1.29 1.27 35.99
CA VAL A 83 1.14 2.73 35.76
C VAL A 83 1.85 3.55 36.83
N GLN A 84 1.68 3.19 38.11
CA GLN A 84 2.36 3.84 39.23
C GLN A 84 3.89 3.74 39.13
N HIS A 85 4.39 2.58 38.72
CA HIS A 85 5.83 2.36 38.58
C HIS A 85 6.43 3.04 37.33
N GLN A 86 5.72 3.03 36.20
CA GLN A 86 6.29 3.44 34.91
C GLN A 86 6.09 4.92 34.58
N SER A 87 5.05 5.57 35.13
CA SER A 87 4.62 6.90 34.66
C SER A 87 4.43 7.95 35.75
N SER A 88 4.53 7.62 37.04
CA SER A 88 4.28 8.55 38.17
C SER A 88 5.06 9.86 38.09
N GLN A 89 6.30 9.81 37.62
CA GLN A 89 7.16 10.96 37.38
C GLN A 89 6.62 11.97 36.35
N LYS A 90 5.63 11.59 35.53
CA LYS A 90 5.05 12.42 34.47
C LYS A 90 3.76 13.11 34.91
N TRP A 91 3.07 12.63 35.94
CA TRP A 91 1.71 13.08 36.24
C TRP A 91 1.65 14.54 36.65
N THR A 92 2.63 15.01 37.44
CA THR A 92 2.71 16.40 37.90
C THR A 92 2.77 17.40 36.73
N GLN A 93 3.34 17.00 35.58
CA GLN A 93 3.38 17.84 34.37
C GLN A 93 1.97 18.18 33.86
N TYR A 94 0.99 17.32 34.12
CA TYR A 94 -0.37 17.44 33.58
C TYR A 94 -1.43 17.71 34.66
N LYS A 95 -1.00 18.01 35.90
CA LYS A 95 -1.90 18.12 37.05
C LYS A 95 -3.08 19.04 36.79
N ASP A 96 -2.84 20.24 36.29
CA ASP A 96 -3.88 21.26 36.06
C ASP A 96 -4.32 21.34 34.58
N THR A 97 -3.87 20.40 33.75
CA THR A 97 -4.14 20.41 32.30
C THR A 97 -5.58 20.00 32.00
N PRO A 98 -6.31 20.72 31.13
CA PRO A 98 -7.62 20.29 30.68
C PRO A 98 -7.57 18.92 30.01
N PHE A 99 -8.31 17.95 30.55
CA PHE A 99 -8.13 16.55 30.18
C PHE A 99 -9.42 15.83 29.79
N ARG A 100 -9.25 14.69 29.10
CA ARG A 100 -10.30 13.72 28.82
C ARG A 100 -9.76 12.32 29.14
N PHE A 101 -10.60 11.48 29.74
CA PHE A 101 -10.32 10.08 29.96
C PHE A 101 -11.37 9.23 29.22
N THR A 102 -10.94 8.23 28.46
CA THR A 102 -11.84 7.32 27.73
C THR A 102 -11.42 5.87 27.82
N LEU A 103 -12.27 4.99 27.30
CA LEU A 103 -12.06 3.56 27.18
C LEU A 103 -12.20 3.14 25.71
N ASP A 104 -11.29 2.30 25.22
CA ASP A 104 -11.39 1.58 23.94
C ASP A 104 -11.37 0.08 24.23
N THR A 105 -12.47 -0.60 23.87
CA THR A 105 -12.61 -2.04 24.06
C THR A 105 -12.56 -2.78 22.73
N PHE A 106 -11.74 -3.82 22.65
CA PHE A 106 -11.68 -4.72 21.51
C PHE A 106 -12.26 -6.08 21.88
N ARG A 107 -13.22 -6.58 21.09
CA ARG A 107 -13.97 -7.84 21.32
C ARG A 107 -14.74 -7.93 22.64
N GLY A 108 -14.77 -6.85 23.42
CA GLY A 108 -15.61 -6.70 24.60
C GLY A 108 -16.48 -5.45 24.52
N THR A 109 -17.42 -5.36 25.45
CA THR A 109 -18.28 -4.19 25.64
C THR A 109 -18.32 -3.82 27.12
N ARG A 110 -18.46 -2.52 27.40
CA ARG A 110 -18.67 -2.00 28.75
C ARG A 110 -19.85 -1.05 28.74
N THR A 111 -20.69 -1.16 29.76
CA THR A 111 -21.76 -0.19 30.02
C THR A 111 -21.17 1.16 30.43
N SER A 112 -21.93 2.25 30.29
CA SER A 112 -21.48 3.58 30.72
C SER A 112 -21.20 3.67 32.23
N SER A 113 -21.77 2.78 33.05
CA SER A 113 -21.46 2.70 34.48
C SER A 113 -20.08 2.06 34.70
N GLN A 114 -19.82 0.93 34.04
CA GLN A 114 -18.53 0.24 34.12
C GLN A 114 -17.40 1.10 33.56
N GLN A 115 -17.64 1.83 32.46
CA GLN A 115 -16.64 2.77 31.91
C GLN A 115 -16.27 3.85 32.93
N ARG A 116 -17.25 4.40 33.67
CA ARG A 116 -16.99 5.40 34.71
C ARG A 116 -16.22 4.80 35.88
N GLU A 117 -16.63 3.63 36.37
CA GLU A 117 -15.92 2.92 37.44
C GLU A 117 -14.47 2.62 37.06
N THR A 118 -14.23 2.14 35.84
CA THR A 118 -12.89 1.94 35.28
C THR A 118 -12.09 3.23 35.25
N ILE A 119 -12.68 4.37 34.85
CA ILE A 119 -11.95 5.64 34.79
C ILE A 119 -11.65 6.17 36.21
N GLU A 120 -12.61 6.08 37.12
CA GLU A 120 -12.50 6.52 38.52
C GLU A 120 -11.46 5.71 39.30
N SER A 121 -11.19 4.45 38.92
CA SER A 121 -10.12 3.64 39.52
C SER A 121 -8.72 4.20 39.27
N PHE A 122 -8.54 5.12 38.30
CA PHE A 122 -7.29 5.86 38.06
C PHE A 122 -7.22 7.19 38.84
N SER A 123 -8.07 7.43 39.83
CA SER A 123 -8.07 8.66 40.65
C SER A 123 -6.73 9.00 41.31
N TYR A 124 -5.86 8.00 41.52
CA TYR A 124 -4.50 8.21 42.05
C TYR A 124 -3.58 9.00 41.10
N LEU A 125 -3.97 9.23 39.83
CA LEU A 125 -3.26 10.15 38.93
C LEU A 125 -3.36 11.62 39.40
N ASP A 126 -4.36 11.96 40.21
CA ASP A 126 -4.56 13.28 40.83
C ASP A 126 -4.61 14.45 39.83
N PHE A 127 -5.24 14.25 38.67
CA PHE A 127 -5.50 15.34 37.71
C PHE A 127 -6.61 16.27 38.21
N GLN A 128 -6.27 17.54 38.39
CA GLN A 128 -7.10 18.63 38.90
C GLN A 128 -7.58 19.58 37.80
N GLY A 129 -7.06 19.43 36.57
CA GLY A 129 -7.49 20.21 35.42
C GLY A 129 -8.97 19.97 35.04
N PRO A 130 -9.60 20.90 34.31
CA PRO A 130 -11.01 20.76 33.95
C PRO A 130 -11.23 19.65 32.91
N ILE A 131 -12.27 18.84 33.09
CA ILE A 131 -12.65 17.80 32.10
C ILE A 131 -13.18 18.47 30.83
N ARG A 132 -12.56 18.19 29.67
CA ARG A 132 -12.98 18.69 28.35
C ARG A 132 -13.21 17.55 27.36
N MET A 133 -14.46 17.37 26.93
CA MET A 133 -14.81 16.33 25.96
C MET A 133 -14.40 16.65 24.51
N LYS A 134 -14.12 17.93 24.20
CA LYS A 134 -13.67 18.40 22.89
C LYS A 134 -12.38 19.19 23.07
N ASN A 135 -11.42 18.95 22.17
CA ASN A 135 -10.10 19.58 22.17
C ASN A 135 -9.43 19.56 23.56
N PRO A 136 -9.33 18.39 24.23
CA PRO A 136 -8.54 18.28 25.45
C PRO A 136 -7.05 18.52 25.13
N GLU A 137 -6.30 18.99 26.11
CA GLU A 137 -4.84 19.09 26.02
C GLU A 137 -4.15 17.78 26.46
N LEU A 138 -4.77 17.07 27.40
CA LEU A 138 -4.40 15.71 27.78
C LEU A 138 -5.55 14.74 27.45
N GLU A 139 -5.29 13.74 26.62
CA GLU A 139 -6.23 12.64 26.40
C GLU A 139 -5.62 11.32 26.87
N MET A 140 -6.28 10.70 27.85
CA MET A 140 -5.93 9.41 28.42
C MET A 140 -6.93 8.35 27.95
N ILE A 141 -6.42 7.18 27.57
CA ILE A 141 -7.24 6.08 27.08
C ILE A 141 -6.81 4.80 27.80
N VAL A 142 -7.77 4.12 28.42
CA VAL A 142 -7.62 2.72 28.80
C VAL A 142 -8.00 1.86 27.61
N PHE A 143 -7.14 0.91 27.25
CA PHE A 143 -7.40 -0.06 26.21
C PHE A 143 -7.65 -1.42 26.84
N GLU A 144 -8.73 -2.09 26.46
CA GLU A 144 -9.06 -3.44 26.87
C GLU A 144 -9.07 -4.38 25.65
N ASP A 145 -8.21 -5.40 25.67
CA ASP A 145 -8.20 -6.49 24.69
C ASP A 145 -8.85 -7.72 25.30
N PHE A 146 -9.95 -8.19 24.71
CA PHE A 146 -10.66 -9.39 25.13
C PHE A 146 -10.41 -10.53 24.13
N ASP A 147 -10.36 -11.76 24.64
CA ASP A 147 -10.59 -12.93 23.79
C ASP A 147 -12.08 -13.04 23.42
N ASP A 148 -12.39 -13.78 22.36
CA ASP A 148 -13.78 -13.91 21.88
C ASP A 148 -14.68 -14.46 23.00
N LYS A 149 -15.74 -13.71 23.32
CA LYS A 149 -16.74 -14.02 24.37
C LYS A 149 -16.15 -14.16 25.79
N ALA A 150 -14.93 -13.68 26.02
CA ALA A 150 -14.36 -13.67 27.36
C ALA A 150 -15.08 -12.62 28.26
N PRO A 151 -15.34 -12.93 29.54
CA PRO A 151 -15.97 -11.99 30.46
C PRO A 151 -15.02 -10.88 30.93
N GLU A 152 -13.71 -11.16 30.92
CA GLU A 152 -12.67 -10.24 31.39
C GLU A 152 -11.60 -10.04 30.30
N PRO A 153 -10.95 -8.87 30.27
CA PRO A 153 -9.92 -8.57 29.28
C PRO A 153 -8.66 -9.39 29.55
N LYS A 154 -8.05 -9.93 28.50
CA LYS A 154 -6.76 -10.64 28.57
C LYS A 154 -5.58 -9.69 28.74
N THR A 155 -5.69 -8.47 28.23
CA THR A 155 -4.61 -7.49 28.26
C THR A 155 -5.18 -6.09 28.30
N LEU A 156 -4.52 -5.25 29.10
CA LEU A 156 -4.93 -3.89 29.39
C LEU A 156 -3.75 -2.94 29.21
N TYR A 157 -4.04 -1.74 28.73
CA TYR A 157 -3.05 -0.68 28.58
C TYR A 157 -3.61 0.66 29.04
N LEU A 158 -2.75 1.51 29.60
CA LEU A 158 -3.03 2.94 29.74
C LEU A 158 -2.12 3.71 28.77
N GLY A 159 -2.72 4.49 27.89
CA GLY A 159 -2.01 5.31 26.91
C GLY A 159 -2.38 6.78 27.01
N ARG A 160 -1.37 7.65 26.87
CA ARG A 160 -1.57 9.08 26.61
C ARG A 160 -1.57 9.31 25.09
N PHE A 161 -2.62 9.92 24.56
CA PHE A 161 -2.72 10.23 23.14
C PHE A 161 -1.58 11.13 22.66
N ILE A 162 -0.98 10.77 21.52
CA ILE A 162 0.08 11.55 20.87
C ILE A 162 -0.41 12.13 19.55
N ALA A 163 -0.96 11.29 18.67
CA ALA A 163 -1.42 11.74 17.36
C ALA A 163 -2.42 10.77 16.72
N HIS A 164 -3.32 11.33 15.93
CA HIS A 164 -4.15 10.58 15.00
C HIS A 164 -3.32 10.13 13.79
N SER A 165 -3.79 9.09 13.13
CA SER A 165 -3.20 8.62 11.87
C SER A 165 -3.74 9.36 10.64
N GLY A 166 -3.17 9.04 9.48
CA GLY A 166 -3.59 9.55 8.16
C GLY A 166 -4.84 8.88 7.57
N ARG A 167 -5.64 8.16 8.37
CA ARG A 167 -6.80 7.38 7.91
C ARG A 167 -7.84 8.15 7.11
N GLN A 168 -7.92 9.47 7.28
CA GLN A 168 -8.82 10.33 6.52
C GLN A 168 -8.58 10.23 5.01
N ALA A 169 -7.36 9.90 4.57
CA ALA A 169 -7.05 9.74 3.15
C ALA A 169 -7.96 8.72 2.46
N LYS A 170 -8.30 7.60 3.12
CA LYS A 170 -9.24 6.59 2.59
C LYS A 170 -10.61 7.21 2.24
N THR A 171 -11.15 8.04 3.12
CA THR A 171 -12.49 8.63 2.93
C THR A 171 -12.49 9.77 1.92
N THR A 172 -11.34 10.46 1.76
CA THR A 172 -11.11 11.46 0.71
C THR A 172 -11.11 10.81 -0.68
N TYR A 173 -10.38 9.70 -0.85
CA TYR A 173 -10.18 9.06 -2.16
C TYR A 173 -11.18 7.94 -2.50
N ASP A 174 -12.22 7.78 -1.69
CA ASP A 174 -13.30 6.80 -1.90
C ASP A 174 -13.78 6.82 -3.36
N LEU A 175 -13.74 5.65 -4.01
CA LEU A 175 -14.12 5.48 -5.41
C LEU A 175 -15.56 5.91 -5.70
N LYS A 176 -16.46 5.91 -4.72
CA LYS A 176 -17.84 6.41 -4.87
C LYS A 176 -17.89 7.92 -5.11
N LYS A 177 -16.86 8.65 -4.66
CA LYS A 177 -16.73 10.11 -4.80
C LYS A 177 -15.84 10.50 -5.97
N ARG A 178 -15.11 9.56 -6.58
CA ARG A 178 -14.20 9.87 -7.68
C ARG A 178 -14.98 10.07 -8.97
N HIS A 179 -14.69 11.15 -9.70
CA HIS A 179 -15.39 11.50 -10.93
C HIS A 179 -15.14 10.48 -12.05
N TYR A 180 -13.91 9.96 -12.14
CA TYR A 180 -13.52 9.03 -13.19
C TYR A 180 -12.93 7.72 -12.63
N ILE A 181 -13.63 6.61 -12.87
CA ILE A 181 -13.26 5.25 -12.48
C ILE A 181 -13.55 4.25 -13.59
N SER A 182 -12.91 3.09 -13.52
CA SER A 182 -13.12 1.94 -14.41
C SER A 182 -13.52 0.68 -13.63
N THR A 183 -13.68 -0.43 -14.34
CA THR A 183 -13.97 -1.76 -13.75
C THR A 183 -12.77 -2.36 -13.01
N THR A 184 -11.56 -1.88 -13.31
CA THR A 184 -10.28 -2.36 -12.74
C THR A 184 -9.64 -1.38 -11.76
N SER A 185 -10.30 -0.25 -11.45
CA SER A 185 -9.80 0.70 -10.46
C SER A 185 -9.59 0.04 -9.10
N MET A 186 -8.36 0.11 -8.59
CA MET A 186 -7.96 -0.36 -7.27
C MET A 186 -8.71 0.37 -6.15
N ASP A 187 -9.00 -0.34 -5.05
CA ASP A 187 -9.53 0.25 -3.82
C ASP A 187 -8.62 1.37 -3.29
N ALA A 188 -9.24 2.44 -2.76
CA ALA A 188 -8.51 3.64 -2.36
C ALA A 188 -7.57 3.39 -1.17
N GLU A 189 -7.98 2.60 -0.16
CA GLU A 189 -7.14 2.28 1.00
C GLU A 189 -5.91 1.49 0.55
N LEU A 190 -6.10 0.51 -0.32
CA LEU A 190 -5.01 -0.30 -0.86
C LEU A 190 -4.07 0.49 -1.78
N ALA A 191 -4.58 1.45 -2.55
CA ALA A 191 -3.76 2.34 -3.36
C ALA A 191 -2.86 3.23 -2.48
N ILE A 192 -3.40 3.77 -1.39
CA ILE A 192 -2.66 4.58 -0.41
C ILE A 192 -1.63 3.73 0.33
N LEU A 193 -2.00 2.50 0.72
CA LEU A 193 -1.05 1.54 1.29
C LEU A 193 0.11 1.23 0.34
N THR A 194 -0.20 0.99 -0.93
CA THR A 194 0.81 0.75 -1.96
C THR A 194 1.78 1.92 -2.07
N ALA A 195 1.28 3.16 -2.02
CA ALA A 195 2.11 4.37 -2.05
C ALA A 195 3.00 4.51 -0.80
N ASN A 196 2.49 4.17 0.39
CA ASN A 196 3.30 4.11 1.61
C ASN A 196 4.40 3.04 1.50
N LEU A 197 4.06 1.83 1.09
CA LEU A 197 5.01 0.72 0.95
C LEU A 197 6.07 0.99 -0.13
N ALA A 198 5.75 1.78 -1.16
CA ALA A 198 6.69 2.26 -2.16
C ALA A 198 7.51 3.50 -1.73
N LEU A 199 7.30 4.01 -0.51
CA LEU A 199 7.97 5.20 0.05
C LEU A 199 7.72 6.50 -0.71
N SER A 200 6.48 6.68 -1.21
CA SER A 200 6.10 7.90 -1.92
C SER A 200 6.15 9.14 -1.03
N GLY A 201 6.67 10.25 -1.56
CA GLY A 201 6.89 11.47 -0.80
C GLY A 201 7.27 12.69 -1.66
N PRO A 202 7.35 13.89 -1.07
CA PRO A 202 7.78 15.10 -1.77
C PRO A 202 9.17 14.97 -2.39
N GLY A 203 9.36 15.58 -3.55
CA GLY A 203 10.64 15.56 -4.28
C GLY A 203 10.94 14.26 -5.02
N LYS A 204 10.04 13.27 -4.95
CA LYS A 204 10.18 11.97 -5.62
C LYS A 204 9.35 11.89 -6.89
N LEU A 205 9.86 11.17 -7.87
CA LEU A 205 9.21 10.89 -9.15
C LEU A 205 8.73 9.43 -9.21
N PHE A 206 7.44 9.25 -9.46
CA PHE A 206 6.75 7.96 -9.42
C PHE A 206 6.15 7.60 -10.78
N TYR A 207 6.26 6.32 -11.13
CA TYR A 207 5.78 5.80 -12.40
C TYR A 207 4.83 4.61 -12.23
N ASP A 208 3.74 4.60 -12.98
CA ASP A 208 2.84 3.45 -13.12
C ASP A 208 2.75 3.00 -14.59
N PRO A 209 3.35 1.84 -14.96
CA PRO A 209 3.30 1.33 -16.32
C PRO A 209 1.94 0.77 -16.78
N PHE A 210 0.97 0.64 -15.87
CA PHE A 210 -0.37 0.11 -16.14
C PHE A 210 -1.44 1.00 -15.48
N MET A 211 -1.32 2.31 -15.69
CA MET A 211 -1.96 3.29 -14.82
C MET A 211 -3.49 3.28 -14.87
N GLY A 212 -4.10 2.84 -15.96
CA GLY A 212 -5.54 2.88 -16.18
C GLY A 212 -6.14 4.25 -15.87
N THR A 213 -6.90 4.31 -14.77
CA THR A 213 -7.57 5.53 -14.27
C THR A 213 -6.75 6.32 -13.23
N ALA A 214 -5.46 6.02 -13.12
CA ALA A 214 -4.46 6.64 -12.26
C ALA A 214 -4.71 6.47 -10.74
N GLY A 215 -5.16 5.29 -10.30
CA GLY A 215 -5.41 5.02 -8.89
C GLY A 215 -4.16 5.13 -8.00
N PHE A 216 -3.06 4.47 -8.37
CA PHE A 216 -1.80 4.56 -7.62
C PHE A 216 -1.08 5.89 -7.81
N PRO A 217 -0.97 6.47 -9.03
CA PRO A 217 -0.42 7.81 -9.20
C PRO A 217 -1.12 8.85 -8.32
N LEU A 218 -2.46 8.82 -8.21
CA LEU A 218 -3.20 9.74 -7.35
C LEU A 218 -2.85 9.55 -5.85
N ALA A 219 -2.69 8.31 -5.40
CA ALA A 219 -2.27 8.00 -4.04
C ALA A 219 -0.82 8.43 -3.75
N CYS A 220 0.08 8.34 -4.73
CA CYS A 220 1.45 8.84 -4.61
C CYS A 220 1.49 10.38 -4.57
N ALA A 221 0.68 11.04 -5.42
CA ALA A 221 0.56 12.49 -5.44
C ALA A 221 -0.06 13.06 -4.16
N HIS A 222 -1.02 12.35 -3.53
CA HIS A 222 -1.53 12.68 -2.20
C HIS A 222 -0.40 12.89 -1.18
N PHE A 223 0.62 12.04 -1.28
CA PHE A 223 1.77 12.06 -0.41
C PHE A 223 2.91 12.97 -0.88
N GLY A 224 2.69 13.72 -1.96
CA GLY A 224 3.58 14.76 -2.43
C GLY A 224 4.49 14.37 -3.60
N ALA A 225 4.45 13.12 -4.07
CA ALA A 225 5.26 12.74 -5.22
C ALA A 225 4.75 13.38 -6.51
N THR A 226 5.68 13.65 -7.42
CA THR A 226 5.38 13.95 -8.82
C THR A 226 5.17 12.63 -9.55
N VAL A 227 4.14 12.53 -10.40
CA VAL A 227 3.70 11.25 -10.96
C VAL A 227 3.46 11.32 -12.46
N PHE A 228 3.74 10.21 -13.12
CA PHE A 228 3.41 9.96 -14.52
C PHE A 228 3.14 8.48 -14.74
N GLY A 229 2.63 8.12 -15.91
CA GLY A 229 2.34 6.72 -16.19
C GLY A 229 2.11 6.41 -17.65
N SER A 230 1.87 5.14 -17.91
CA SER A 230 1.48 4.66 -19.22
C SER A 230 0.33 3.69 -19.15
N ASP A 231 -0.37 3.54 -20.26
CA ASP A 231 -1.30 2.44 -20.47
C ASP A 231 -1.29 2.06 -21.96
N ILE A 232 -1.39 0.76 -22.24
CA ILE A 232 -1.50 0.26 -23.62
C ILE A 232 -2.84 0.64 -24.25
N ASP A 233 -3.85 0.95 -23.43
CA ASP A 233 -5.13 1.51 -23.86
C ASP A 233 -5.28 2.96 -23.40
N GLY A 234 -4.86 3.88 -24.28
CA GLY A 234 -5.01 5.33 -24.04
C GLY A 234 -6.45 5.82 -23.85
N ARG A 235 -7.46 5.00 -24.14
CA ARG A 235 -8.87 5.35 -23.86
C ARG A 235 -9.14 5.39 -22.35
N SER A 236 -8.43 4.60 -21.55
CA SER A 236 -8.51 4.65 -20.09
C SER A 236 -7.90 5.94 -19.54
N ILE A 237 -6.85 6.47 -20.17
CA ILE A 237 -6.25 7.74 -19.76
C ILE A 237 -7.18 8.92 -20.12
N ARG A 238 -7.74 8.90 -21.34
CA ARG A 238 -8.61 9.96 -21.88
C ARG A 238 -10.07 9.85 -21.44
N GLY A 239 -10.43 8.79 -20.71
CA GLY A 239 -11.79 8.43 -20.33
C GLY A 239 -12.80 8.28 -21.46
N THR A 240 -12.33 7.87 -22.63
CA THR A 240 -13.17 7.49 -23.77
C THR A 240 -13.41 5.98 -23.85
N GLY A 241 -12.93 5.22 -22.87
CA GLY A 241 -13.20 3.79 -22.73
C GLY A 241 -14.64 3.55 -22.25
N GLY A 242 -15.45 2.82 -23.03
CA GLY A 242 -16.85 2.53 -22.71
C GLY A 242 -17.11 1.79 -21.39
N ALA A 243 -16.05 1.31 -20.71
CA ALA A 243 -16.08 0.71 -19.38
C ALA A 243 -16.00 1.75 -18.22
N SER A 244 -15.89 3.05 -18.53
CA SER A 244 -15.94 4.10 -17.52
C SER A 244 -17.27 4.04 -16.78
N ARG A 245 -17.23 3.73 -15.48
CA ARG A 245 -18.43 3.79 -14.66
C ARG A 245 -18.75 5.26 -14.36
N LYS A 246 -19.98 5.66 -14.69
CA LYS A 246 -20.49 6.99 -14.45
C LYS A 246 -20.94 7.08 -12.98
N ASN A 247 -20.12 7.65 -12.11
CA ASN A 247 -20.70 8.27 -10.92
C ASN A 247 -21.35 9.59 -11.37
N ALA A 248 -22.54 9.89 -10.85
CA ALA A 248 -23.39 11.01 -11.26
C ALA A 248 -22.83 12.41 -10.90
N GLN A 249 -21.52 12.54 -10.69
CA GLN A 249 -20.88 13.78 -10.28
C GLN A 249 -20.34 14.56 -11.49
N ASN A 250 -20.51 15.88 -11.43
CA ASN A 250 -20.04 16.84 -12.43
C ASN A 250 -18.51 16.87 -12.45
N GLY A 251 -17.89 16.82 -13.64
CA GLY A 251 -16.43 16.93 -13.77
C GLY A 251 -15.90 16.34 -15.08
N LYS A 252 -14.64 16.66 -15.40
CA LYS A 252 -13.95 16.08 -16.56
C LYS A 252 -13.69 14.60 -16.29
N LYS A 253 -14.06 13.75 -17.25
CA LYS A 253 -14.03 12.29 -17.10
C LYS A 253 -12.79 11.73 -17.76
N ASP A 254 -11.63 12.08 -17.24
CA ASP A 254 -10.34 11.57 -17.67
C ASP A 254 -9.37 11.55 -16.48
N VAL A 255 -8.15 11.07 -16.68
CA VAL A 255 -7.14 11.04 -15.62
C VAL A 255 -6.82 12.44 -15.10
N LEU A 256 -6.69 13.43 -15.99
CA LEU A 256 -6.41 14.82 -15.58
C LEU A 256 -7.51 15.36 -14.66
N GLY A 257 -8.78 15.10 -14.98
CA GLY A 257 -9.93 15.48 -14.17
C GLY A 257 -9.92 14.87 -12.77
N ASN A 258 -9.37 13.65 -12.60
CA ASN A 258 -9.15 13.09 -11.26
C ASN A 258 -8.12 13.91 -10.47
N PHE A 259 -7.00 14.30 -11.08
CA PHE A 259 -6.01 15.14 -10.38
C PHE A 259 -6.54 16.52 -10.06
N GLU A 260 -7.28 17.15 -10.97
CA GLU A 260 -7.96 18.43 -10.75
C GLU A 260 -8.98 18.34 -9.60
N GLN A 261 -9.78 17.27 -9.55
CA GLN A 261 -10.77 17.05 -8.49
C GLN A 261 -10.15 17.13 -7.09
N TYR A 262 -8.95 16.58 -6.92
CA TYR A 262 -8.28 16.51 -5.61
C TYR A 262 -7.24 17.62 -5.41
N GLY A 263 -7.14 18.59 -6.32
CA GLY A 263 -6.17 19.69 -6.23
C GLY A 263 -4.71 19.21 -6.36
N LEU A 264 -4.46 18.18 -7.16
CA LEU A 264 -3.15 17.53 -7.35
C LEU A 264 -2.61 17.69 -8.77
N GLY A 265 -3.17 18.60 -9.57
CA GLY A 265 -2.78 18.79 -10.98
C GLY A 265 -1.32 19.20 -11.16
N ASP A 266 -0.75 19.95 -10.21
CA ASP A 266 0.65 20.36 -10.16
C ASP A 266 1.63 19.19 -10.00
N ARG A 267 1.14 18.03 -9.55
CA ARG A 267 1.93 16.80 -9.35
C ARG A 267 1.82 15.82 -10.51
N TYR A 268 0.94 16.05 -11.47
CA TYR A 268 0.73 15.15 -12.60
C TYR A 268 1.50 15.63 -13.84
N LEU A 269 2.55 14.91 -14.22
CA LEU A 269 3.33 15.24 -15.42
C LEU A 269 2.64 14.82 -16.73
N GLY A 270 1.63 13.95 -16.62
CA GLY A 270 0.94 13.41 -17.78
C GLY A 270 1.10 11.89 -17.90
N ALA A 271 0.61 11.40 -19.03
CA ALA A 271 0.64 9.99 -19.37
C ALA A 271 0.82 9.81 -20.87
N PHE A 272 1.38 8.68 -21.26
CA PHE A 272 1.55 8.32 -22.67
C PHE A 272 0.98 6.92 -22.95
N VAL A 273 0.69 6.66 -24.23
CA VAL A 273 0.22 5.34 -24.66
C VAL A 273 1.42 4.47 -24.96
N GLY A 274 1.51 3.32 -24.31
CA GLY A 274 2.62 2.39 -24.47
C GLY A 274 2.43 1.17 -23.60
N ASP A 275 3.18 0.11 -23.91
CA ASP A 275 3.32 -1.05 -23.02
C ASP A 275 4.75 -1.13 -22.49
N LEU A 276 4.94 -1.85 -21.39
CA LEU A 276 6.23 -1.94 -20.71
C LEU A 276 7.36 -2.45 -21.63
N THR A 277 7.08 -3.37 -22.55
CA THR A 277 8.07 -3.94 -23.47
C THR A 277 8.44 -2.98 -24.60
N ASN A 278 7.62 -1.97 -24.87
CA ASN A 278 7.82 -0.94 -25.90
C ASN A 278 7.62 0.48 -25.34
N THR A 279 8.20 0.75 -24.18
CA THR A 279 8.08 2.05 -23.49
C THR A 279 9.12 3.06 -23.98
N PRO A 280 8.84 4.38 -24.07
CA PRO A 280 9.85 5.41 -24.29
C PRO A 280 10.67 5.74 -23.03
N VAL A 281 10.29 5.20 -21.87
CA VAL A 281 11.01 5.41 -20.60
C VAL A 281 12.29 4.57 -20.63
N ARG A 282 13.43 5.24 -20.75
CA ARG A 282 14.75 4.59 -20.84
C ARG A 282 15.60 4.89 -19.63
N GLY A 283 16.43 3.91 -19.28
CA GLY A 283 17.51 4.15 -18.34
C GLY A 283 18.57 5.05 -18.98
N VAL A 284 19.16 5.93 -18.18
CA VAL A 284 20.40 6.62 -18.55
C VAL A 284 21.53 5.60 -18.35
N GLY A 285 21.69 4.69 -19.31
CA GLY A 285 22.72 3.67 -19.24
C GLY A 285 24.11 4.30 -19.37
N VAL A 286 24.76 4.66 -18.26
CA VAL A 286 26.23 4.73 -18.10
C VAL A 286 26.59 4.65 -16.60
N GLY A 287 27.27 3.57 -16.17
CA GLY A 287 28.13 3.62 -14.98
C GLY A 287 27.58 3.12 -13.63
N GLY A 288 26.57 2.25 -13.61
CA GLY A 288 26.22 1.49 -12.39
C GLY A 288 25.58 2.29 -11.24
N ARG A 289 25.06 3.50 -11.48
CA ARG A 289 24.49 4.39 -10.43
C ARG A 289 22.97 4.29 -10.23
N GLY A 290 22.33 3.24 -10.77
CA GLY A 290 20.86 3.12 -10.75
C GLY A 290 20.17 4.01 -11.79
N GLY A 291 18.84 3.93 -11.85
CA GLY A 291 18.03 4.78 -12.73
C GLY A 291 17.68 6.11 -12.07
N TRP A 292 16.60 6.75 -12.53
CA TRP A 292 16.18 8.11 -12.12
C TRP A 292 14.76 8.18 -11.56
N ILE A 293 14.07 7.03 -11.45
CA ILE A 293 12.71 6.94 -10.88
C ILE A 293 12.84 6.54 -9.40
N ASP A 294 12.14 7.24 -8.52
CA ASP A 294 12.20 6.97 -7.07
C ASP A 294 11.31 5.79 -6.66
N GLY A 295 10.21 5.57 -7.39
CA GLY A 295 9.30 4.47 -7.12
C GLY A 295 8.46 4.07 -8.32
N ILE A 296 8.18 2.77 -8.40
CA ILE A 296 7.27 2.19 -9.38
C ILE A 296 6.13 1.51 -8.62
N VAL A 297 4.90 1.80 -9.02
CA VAL A 297 3.68 1.23 -8.43
C VAL A 297 2.83 0.67 -9.55
N CYS A 298 2.33 -0.56 -9.41
CA CYS A 298 1.50 -1.15 -10.47
C CYS A 298 0.58 -2.28 -10.02
N ASP A 299 -0.49 -2.44 -10.81
CA ASP A 299 -1.36 -3.62 -10.81
C ASP A 299 -1.47 -4.14 -12.25
N PRO A 300 -0.53 -4.98 -12.71
CA PRO A 300 -0.51 -5.48 -14.08
C PRO A 300 -1.75 -6.33 -14.40
N PRO A 301 -2.14 -6.46 -15.68
CA PRO A 301 -3.32 -7.23 -16.06
C PRO A 301 -3.13 -8.72 -15.77
N TYR A 302 -4.04 -9.32 -14.98
CA TYR A 302 -3.98 -10.75 -14.62
C TYR A 302 -4.51 -11.70 -15.70
N GLY A 303 -4.99 -11.19 -16.84
CA GLY A 303 -5.54 -12.00 -17.95
C GLY A 303 -7.01 -12.39 -17.82
N VAL A 304 -7.69 -12.08 -16.70
CA VAL A 304 -9.10 -12.47 -16.45
C VAL A 304 -10.09 -11.46 -17.04
N ARG A 305 -10.06 -10.21 -16.56
CA ARG A 305 -10.95 -9.13 -17.02
C ARG A 305 -10.34 -8.39 -18.21
N GLU A 306 -9.06 -8.06 -18.08
CA GLU A 306 -8.27 -7.45 -19.13
C GLU A 306 -7.30 -8.49 -19.69
N GLY A 307 -7.30 -8.62 -21.02
CA GLY A 307 -6.42 -9.56 -21.71
C GLY A 307 -4.98 -9.08 -21.65
N LEU A 308 -4.07 -9.98 -21.27
CA LEU A 308 -2.64 -9.68 -21.21
C LEU A 308 -2.07 -9.56 -22.63
N LYS A 309 -1.66 -8.35 -23.02
CA LYS A 309 -1.19 -8.02 -24.37
C LYS A 309 -0.03 -7.03 -24.33
N VAL A 310 0.83 -7.13 -25.34
CA VAL A 310 1.90 -6.14 -25.62
C VAL A 310 1.76 -5.64 -27.06
N LEU A 311 2.41 -4.52 -27.38
CA LEU A 311 2.47 -4.03 -28.75
C LEU A 311 3.27 -4.99 -29.63
N GLY A 312 2.79 -5.17 -30.85
CA GLY A 312 3.42 -6.02 -31.85
C GLY A 312 2.41 -6.85 -32.63
N PRO A 313 2.79 -7.29 -33.83
CA PRO A 313 1.96 -8.17 -34.65
C PRO A 313 1.84 -9.55 -33.98
N ARG A 314 0.68 -10.20 -34.15
CA ARG A 314 0.46 -11.57 -33.64
C ARG A 314 1.35 -12.58 -34.36
N GLU A 315 1.51 -12.41 -35.65
CA GLU A 315 2.36 -13.23 -36.50
C GLU A 315 3.60 -12.43 -36.90
N ARG A 316 4.70 -13.13 -37.15
CA ARG A 316 5.91 -12.47 -37.66
C ARG A 316 5.59 -11.95 -39.06
N LEU A 317 5.62 -10.63 -39.23
CA LEU A 317 5.45 -9.99 -40.53
C LEU A 317 6.48 -10.52 -41.53
N ARG A 318 6.03 -10.81 -42.75
CA ARG A 318 6.90 -11.12 -43.90
C ARG A 318 7.73 -9.90 -44.26
N GLU A 319 8.83 -10.10 -44.97
CA GLU A 319 9.74 -9.00 -45.33
C GLU A 319 9.03 -7.93 -46.17
N GLU A 320 8.21 -8.34 -47.14
CA GLU A 320 7.38 -7.45 -47.97
C GLU A 320 6.38 -6.62 -47.12
N GLU A 321 5.78 -7.24 -46.10
CA GLU A 321 4.87 -6.56 -45.17
C GLU A 321 5.63 -5.56 -44.29
N ARG A 322 6.87 -5.87 -43.89
CA ARG A 322 7.71 -4.92 -43.14
C ARG A 322 8.05 -3.68 -43.96
N GLN A 323 8.36 -3.84 -45.25
CA GLN A 323 8.71 -2.73 -46.15
C GLN A 323 7.52 -1.79 -46.39
N THR A 324 6.31 -2.34 -46.57
CA THR A 324 5.09 -1.54 -46.78
C THR A 324 4.53 -0.91 -45.51
N HIS A 325 4.94 -1.38 -44.32
CA HIS A 325 4.50 -0.87 -43.03
C HIS A 325 5.36 0.26 -42.45
N GLN A 326 6.45 0.65 -43.12
CA GLN A 326 7.45 1.56 -42.54
C GLN A 326 6.87 2.91 -42.08
N ASP A 327 5.89 3.47 -42.80
CA ASP A 327 5.31 4.78 -42.47
C ASP A 327 3.86 4.72 -41.98
N ARG A 328 3.26 3.54 -41.87
CA ARG A 328 1.84 3.41 -41.46
C ARG A 328 1.57 4.00 -40.08
N TYR A 329 2.55 4.01 -39.19
CA TYR A 329 2.42 4.62 -37.86
C TYR A 329 2.19 6.14 -37.90
N LYS A 330 2.48 6.81 -39.02
CA LYS A 330 2.22 8.23 -39.25
C LYS A 330 0.78 8.52 -39.69
N GLU A 331 0.03 7.49 -40.09
CA GLU A 331 -1.37 7.66 -40.50
C GLU A 331 -2.23 8.03 -39.29
N PRO A 332 -3.12 9.05 -39.38
CA PRO A 332 -3.97 9.47 -38.26
C PRO A 332 -4.90 8.38 -37.71
N THR A 333 -5.23 7.39 -38.54
CA THR A 333 -6.12 6.26 -38.21
C THR A 333 -5.36 5.01 -37.76
N TYR A 334 -4.03 5.06 -37.70
CA TYR A 334 -3.22 3.90 -37.32
C TYR A 334 -3.43 3.53 -35.86
N ILE A 335 -3.77 2.27 -35.64
CA ILE A 335 -3.85 1.66 -34.31
C ILE A 335 -2.75 0.60 -34.25
N PRO A 336 -1.75 0.74 -33.35
CA PRO A 336 -0.71 -0.25 -33.19
C PRO A 336 -1.28 -1.66 -32.92
N PRO A 337 -0.82 -2.70 -33.63
CA PRO A 337 -1.27 -4.06 -33.39
C PRO A 337 -0.86 -4.53 -31.99
N LYS A 338 -1.67 -5.43 -31.43
CA LYS A 338 -1.46 -6.02 -30.10
C LYS A 338 -1.44 -7.53 -30.20
N ARG A 339 -0.52 -8.18 -29.48
CA ARG A 339 -0.41 -9.64 -29.39
C ARG A 339 -0.57 -10.13 -27.95
N PRO A 340 -1.13 -11.34 -27.74
CA PRO A 340 -1.09 -11.99 -26.43
C PRO A 340 0.34 -12.10 -25.90
N TYR A 341 0.51 -12.07 -24.59
CA TYR A 341 1.81 -12.16 -23.95
C TYR A 341 1.74 -13.01 -22.66
N SER A 342 2.87 -13.59 -22.26
CA SER A 342 2.95 -14.45 -21.08
C SER A 342 2.89 -13.61 -19.80
N PHE A 343 2.13 -14.09 -18.81
CA PHE A 343 2.08 -13.43 -17.51
C PHE A 343 3.43 -13.49 -16.79
N THR A 344 4.09 -14.64 -16.80
CA THR A 344 5.42 -14.80 -16.21
C THR A 344 6.45 -13.91 -16.90
N ALA A 345 6.42 -13.81 -18.23
CA ALA A 345 7.29 -12.90 -18.97
C ALA A 345 7.07 -11.43 -18.58
N LEU A 346 5.80 -11.03 -18.42
CA LEU A 346 5.47 -9.67 -18.00
C LEU A 346 6.01 -9.36 -16.59
N LEU A 347 5.93 -10.31 -15.66
CA LEU A 347 6.49 -10.13 -14.31
C LEU A 347 8.01 -9.94 -14.36
N ASP A 348 8.71 -10.78 -15.13
CA ASP A 348 10.16 -10.66 -15.32
C ASP A 348 10.54 -9.32 -15.99
N ASP A 349 9.77 -8.87 -16.98
CA ASP A 349 9.96 -7.56 -17.62
C ASP A 349 9.74 -6.40 -16.63
N ILE A 350 8.76 -6.48 -15.72
CA ILE A 350 8.54 -5.48 -14.65
C ILE A 350 9.74 -5.42 -13.72
N LEU A 351 10.27 -6.57 -13.31
CA LEU A 351 11.43 -6.63 -12.43
C LEU A 351 12.68 -6.10 -13.12
N GLN A 352 12.93 -6.48 -14.38
CA GLN A 352 14.05 -5.96 -15.18
C GLN A 352 13.94 -4.44 -15.35
N PHE A 353 12.78 -3.94 -15.76
CA PHE A 353 12.52 -2.50 -15.91
C PHE A 353 12.76 -1.75 -14.61
N SER A 354 12.31 -2.31 -13.47
CA SER A 354 12.52 -1.73 -12.15
C SER A 354 13.98 -1.73 -11.74
N ALA A 355 14.72 -2.80 -12.05
CA ALA A 355 16.16 -2.88 -11.79
C ALA A 355 16.97 -1.87 -12.62
N GLU A 356 16.50 -1.51 -13.82
CA GLU A 356 17.16 -0.52 -14.67
C GLU A 356 16.83 0.92 -14.30
N LEU A 357 15.60 1.19 -13.83
CA LEU A 357 15.09 2.55 -13.69
C LEU A 357 14.94 3.07 -12.27
N LEU A 358 14.86 2.20 -11.27
CA LEU A 358 14.83 2.65 -9.89
C LEU A 358 16.20 3.20 -9.48
N VAL A 359 16.19 4.32 -8.75
CA VAL A 359 17.33 4.78 -7.97
C VAL A 359 17.71 3.74 -6.91
N GLU A 360 18.95 3.79 -6.39
CA GLU A 360 19.34 2.93 -5.26
C GLU A 360 18.39 3.14 -4.06
N GLY A 361 17.92 2.06 -3.45
CA GLY A 361 16.93 2.11 -2.37
C GLY A 361 15.50 2.41 -2.82
N GLY A 362 15.28 2.82 -4.08
CA GLY A 362 13.96 3.00 -4.68
C GLY A 362 13.15 1.71 -4.65
N ARG A 363 11.82 1.82 -4.65
CA ARG A 363 10.93 0.66 -4.48
C ARG A 363 10.01 0.41 -5.66
N LEU A 364 9.86 -0.87 -5.99
CA LEU A 364 8.76 -1.39 -6.79
C LEU A 364 7.69 -1.93 -5.84
N ALA A 365 6.44 -1.51 -5.98
CA ALA A 365 5.30 -2.12 -5.32
C ALA A 365 4.32 -2.65 -6.38
N MET A 366 4.32 -3.96 -6.57
CA MET A 366 3.60 -4.66 -7.64
C MET A 366 2.56 -5.61 -7.09
N TRP A 367 1.33 -5.51 -7.56
CA TRP A 367 0.27 -6.47 -7.26
C TRP A 367 0.36 -7.70 -8.17
N MET A 368 0.17 -8.88 -7.59
CA MET A 368 0.22 -10.16 -8.29
C MET A 368 -0.90 -11.09 -7.82
N PRO A 369 -1.63 -11.78 -8.71
CA PRO A 369 -2.64 -12.74 -8.30
C PRO A 369 -1.98 -14.00 -7.71
N SER A 370 -2.70 -14.70 -6.86
CA SER A 370 -2.34 -16.00 -6.33
C SER A 370 -3.59 -16.88 -6.22
N ALA A 371 -3.48 -18.14 -6.60
CA ALA A 371 -4.49 -19.14 -6.25
C ALA A 371 -4.34 -19.49 -4.76
N ASN A 372 -5.45 -19.81 -4.09
CA ASN A 372 -5.45 -20.27 -2.69
C ASN A 372 -5.37 -21.81 -2.58
N ASP A 373 -5.10 -22.50 -3.70
CA ASP A 373 -5.11 -23.96 -3.83
C ASP A 373 -3.69 -24.51 -3.58
N GLU A 374 -3.56 -25.61 -2.82
CA GLU A 374 -2.28 -26.14 -2.28
C GLU A 374 -1.25 -26.49 -3.38
N ASP A 375 -1.71 -26.76 -4.60
CA ASP A 375 -0.85 -27.35 -5.64
C ASP A 375 -0.08 -26.33 -6.50
N VAL A 376 -0.45 -25.04 -6.57
CA VAL A 376 0.31 -24.04 -7.35
C VAL A 376 0.12 -22.62 -6.79
N GLU A 377 0.85 -22.27 -5.74
CA GLU A 377 1.13 -20.86 -5.46
C GLU A 377 2.08 -20.34 -6.55
N LEU A 378 1.68 -19.30 -7.30
CA LEU A 378 2.57 -18.70 -8.31
C LEU A 378 3.88 -18.29 -7.62
N ALA A 379 5.02 -18.75 -8.14
CA ALA A 379 6.31 -18.41 -7.57
C ALA A 379 6.50 -16.89 -7.55
N ILE A 380 6.99 -16.36 -6.42
CA ILE A 380 7.31 -14.94 -6.32
C ILE A 380 8.47 -14.65 -7.29
N PRO A 381 8.31 -13.72 -8.24
CA PRO A 381 9.36 -13.42 -9.21
C PRO A 381 10.58 -12.81 -8.50
N ARG A 382 11.78 -13.12 -9.00
CA ARG A 382 13.06 -12.73 -8.41
C ARG A 382 13.97 -12.11 -9.46
N HIS A 383 14.76 -11.14 -9.02
CA HIS A 383 15.77 -10.49 -9.83
C HIS A 383 16.97 -10.12 -8.95
N GLU A 384 18.19 -10.31 -9.44
CA GLU A 384 19.42 -10.21 -8.61
C GLU A 384 19.68 -8.81 -8.03
N CYS A 385 19.19 -7.78 -8.70
CA CYS A 385 19.26 -6.39 -8.26
C CYS A 385 18.09 -5.92 -7.38
N LEU A 386 17.12 -6.79 -7.11
CA LEU A 386 15.91 -6.44 -6.37
C LEU A 386 15.76 -7.37 -5.17
N GLU A 387 15.73 -6.77 -3.99
CA GLU A 387 15.45 -7.47 -2.75
C GLU A 387 13.96 -7.38 -2.43
N LEU A 388 13.33 -8.52 -2.16
CA LEU A 388 11.95 -8.56 -1.69
C LEU A 388 11.88 -8.10 -0.22
N VAL A 389 11.22 -6.98 0.03
CA VAL A 389 11.11 -6.36 1.37
C VAL A 389 9.83 -6.78 2.09
N SER A 390 8.73 -6.95 1.36
CA SER A 390 7.47 -7.40 1.94
C SER A 390 6.56 -8.11 0.95
N VAL A 391 5.76 -9.04 1.48
CA VAL A 391 4.66 -9.72 0.79
C VAL A 391 3.41 -9.51 1.64
N CYS A 392 2.44 -8.77 1.12
CA CYS A 392 1.19 -8.50 1.82
C CYS A 392 0.03 -9.15 1.05
N VAL A 393 -0.78 -9.94 1.74
CA VAL A 393 -1.85 -10.76 1.14
C VAL A 393 -3.20 -10.09 1.33
N GLN A 394 -3.93 -9.88 0.25
CA GLN A 394 -5.36 -9.61 0.27
C GLN A 394 -6.13 -10.88 -0.15
N PRO A 395 -6.83 -11.54 0.79
CA PRO A 395 -7.65 -12.69 0.48
C PRO A 395 -8.97 -12.30 -0.21
N PHE A 396 -9.39 -13.13 -1.16
CA PHE A 396 -10.77 -13.25 -1.64
C PHE A 396 -11.26 -14.69 -1.38
N SER A 397 -12.52 -14.98 -1.69
CA SER A 397 -13.13 -16.29 -1.40
C SER A 397 -12.37 -17.47 -2.01
N LYS A 398 -12.03 -17.39 -3.31
CA LYS A 398 -11.40 -18.50 -4.06
C LYS A 398 -9.96 -18.25 -4.50
N TRP A 399 -9.48 -17.02 -4.35
CA TRP A 399 -8.14 -16.61 -4.77
C TRP A 399 -7.68 -15.47 -3.88
N SER A 400 -6.42 -15.07 -3.98
CA SER A 400 -5.88 -13.91 -3.28
C SER A 400 -5.04 -13.09 -4.25
N ARG A 401 -4.72 -11.85 -3.86
CA ARG A 401 -3.66 -11.11 -4.51
C ARG A 401 -2.65 -10.64 -3.50
N ARG A 402 -1.40 -10.62 -3.92
CA ARG A 402 -0.24 -10.27 -3.11
C ARG A 402 0.31 -8.95 -3.60
N LEU A 403 0.53 -8.01 -2.69
CA LEU A 403 1.38 -6.86 -2.94
C LEU A 403 2.81 -7.25 -2.62
N LEU A 404 3.64 -7.33 -3.66
CA LEU A 404 5.06 -7.60 -3.56
C LEU A 404 5.80 -6.26 -3.60
N THR A 405 6.57 -5.98 -2.56
CA THR A 405 7.40 -4.77 -2.51
C THR A 405 8.86 -5.14 -2.57
N TYR A 406 9.56 -4.60 -3.56
CA TYR A 406 10.98 -4.80 -3.77
C TYR A 406 11.74 -3.50 -3.54
N ARG A 407 12.97 -3.61 -3.05
CA ARG A 407 13.95 -2.54 -2.95
C ARG A 407 15.05 -2.75 -3.98
N ARG A 408 15.42 -1.69 -4.68
CA ARG A 408 16.57 -1.67 -5.56
C ARG A 408 17.87 -1.69 -4.74
N LEU A 409 18.65 -2.75 -4.91
CA LEU A 409 19.97 -2.86 -4.28
C LEU A 409 20.94 -1.81 -4.82
N ALA A 410 22.04 -1.54 -4.11
CA ALA A 410 23.07 -0.67 -4.66
C ALA A 410 23.78 -1.34 -5.87
N GLY A 411 24.36 -0.54 -6.76
CA GLY A 411 25.03 -1.05 -7.96
C GLY A 411 26.12 -2.08 -7.67
N ARG A 412 26.86 -1.89 -6.55
CA ARG A 412 27.91 -2.82 -6.07
C ARG A 412 27.38 -4.16 -5.54
N GLU A 413 26.11 -4.21 -5.14
CA GLU A 413 25.45 -5.39 -4.57
C GLU A 413 24.74 -6.20 -5.66
N CYS A 414 24.47 -5.58 -6.81
CA CYS A 414 24.02 -6.26 -8.01
C CYS A 414 25.09 -7.19 -8.56
N ARG A 415 24.75 -8.49 -8.64
CA ARG A 415 25.61 -9.51 -9.24
C ARG A 415 25.27 -9.75 -10.71
N VAL A 416 24.69 -8.77 -11.39
CA VAL A 416 24.34 -8.91 -12.81
C VAL A 416 25.63 -9.00 -13.61
N LYS A 417 26.01 -10.20 -14.03
CA LYS A 417 26.99 -10.38 -15.09
C LYS A 417 26.37 -9.79 -16.36
N GLU A 418 27.03 -8.83 -17.00
CA GLU A 418 26.56 -8.19 -18.25
C GLU A 418 26.17 -9.19 -19.36
N GLU A 419 26.66 -10.43 -19.26
CA GLU A 419 26.49 -11.51 -20.24
C GLU A 419 25.25 -12.40 -19.98
N GLU A 420 24.62 -12.35 -18.80
CA GLU A 420 23.48 -13.20 -18.42
C GLU A 420 22.13 -12.48 -18.59
N ARG A 421 21.93 -11.75 -19.70
CA ARG A 421 20.57 -11.52 -20.22
C ARG A 421 20.00 -12.84 -20.72
N VAL A 422 19.71 -13.77 -19.80
CA VAL A 422 19.04 -15.03 -20.12
C VAL A 422 17.68 -14.63 -20.67
N LYS A 423 17.54 -14.68 -22.00
CA LYS A 423 16.22 -14.76 -22.62
C LYS A 423 15.61 -16.05 -22.10
N ARG A 424 14.85 -15.96 -21.01
CA ARG A 424 14.07 -17.08 -20.51
C ARG A 424 13.12 -17.47 -21.64
N GLU A 425 13.19 -18.73 -22.05
CA GLU A 425 12.24 -19.26 -23.01
C GLU A 425 10.91 -19.42 -22.28
N TYR A 426 9.99 -18.49 -22.54
CA TYR A 426 8.62 -18.61 -22.06
C TYR A 426 7.83 -19.52 -23.00
N ALA A 427 6.89 -20.29 -22.45
CA ALA A 427 6.07 -21.21 -23.22
C ALA A 427 5.45 -20.52 -24.45
N GLY A 428 5.66 -21.12 -25.63
CA GLY A 428 5.09 -20.67 -26.90
C GLY A 428 3.62 -21.07 -27.02
N GLY A 429 2.73 -20.37 -26.32
CA GLY A 429 1.28 -20.53 -26.43
C GLY A 429 0.67 -19.62 -27.51
N ARG A 430 -0.41 -20.08 -28.15
CA ARG A 430 -1.22 -19.27 -29.09
C ARG A 430 -2.43 -18.64 -28.40
N SER A 431 -2.91 -19.22 -27.31
CA SER A 431 -4.09 -18.76 -26.55
C SER A 431 -3.71 -18.06 -25.24
N ALA A 432 -4.63 -17.28 -24.68
CA ALA A 432 -4.41 -16.58 -23.40
C ALA A 432 -4.30 -17.55 -22.20
N ASP A 433 -4.93 -18.72 -22.28
CA ASP A 433 -4.92 -19.74 -21.22
C ASP A 433 -3.63 -20.59 -21.23
N GLU A 434 -3.04 -20.81 -22.41
CA GLU A 434 -1.72 -21.43 -22.53
C GLU A 434 -0.60 -20.52 -21.99
N LEU A 435 -0.82 -19.21 -22.01
CA LEU A 435 0.18 -18.20 -21.64
C LEU A 435 0.02 -17.70 -20.19
N ASN A 436 -1.01 -18.15 -19.47
CA ASN A 436 -1.34 -17.67 -18.14
C ASN A 436 -2.04 -18.76 -17.30
N ASP A 437 -1.25 -19.44 -16.47
CA ASP A 437 -1.73 -20.51 -15.59
C ASP A 437 -2.79 -20.04 -14.59
N PHE A 438 -2.66 -18.82 -14.06
CA PHE A 438 -3.67 -18.27 -13.14
C PHE A 438 -5.00 -18.06 -13.83
N ARG A 439 -4.99 -17.50 -15.06
CA ARG A 439 -6.21 -17.31 -15.85
C ARG A 439 -6.89 -18.65 -16.10
N ARG A 440 -6.14 -19.66 -16.57
CA ARG A 440 -6.66 -20.99 -16.85
C ARG A 440 -7.38 -21.57 -15.62
N LYS A 441 -6.71 -21.57 -14.46
CA LYS A 441 -7.31 -22.01 -13.18
C LYS A 441 -8.51 -21.19 -12.75
N TYR A 442 -8.49 -19.87 -12.95
CA TYR A 442 -9.60 -18.99 -12.59
C TYR A 442 -10.90 -19.39 -13.31
N PHE A 443 -10.81 -19.82 -14.58
CA PHE A 443 -11.97 -20.27 -15.36
C PHE A 443 -12.29 -21.77 -15.19
N GLU A 444 -11.30 -22.62 -14.92
CA GLU A 444 -11.50 -24.04 -14.62
C GLU A 444 -12.09 -24.26 -13.21
N GLY A 445 -11.93 -23.28 -12.31
CA GLY A 445 -12.36 -23.35 -10.92
C GLY A 445 -11.23 -23.79 -9.99
N PHE A 446 -11.15 -23.17 -8.82
CA PHE A 446 -10.22 -23.57 -7.75
C PHE A 446 -10.84 -24.72 -6.96
N ARG A 447 -10.05 -25.75 -6.60
CA ARG A 447 -10.53 -26.82 -5.70
C ARG A 447 -10.74 -26.24 -4.31
N GLU A 448 -11.76 -26.72 -3.60
CA GLU A 448 -12.04 -26.27 -2.23
C GLU A 448 -11.06 -26.93 -1.25
N LEU A 449 -10.59 -26.16 -0.26
CA LEU A 449 -9.94 -26.69 0.93
C LEU A 449 -10.92 -27.62 1.64
N GLU A 450 -10.62 -28.92 1.71
CA GLU A 450 -11.23 -29.79 2.73
C GLU A 450 -10.83 -29.21 4.09
N ARG A 451 -11.82 -28.74 4.85
CA ARG A 451 -11.63 -28.06 6.14
C ARG A 451 -11.29 -29.02 7.27
#